data_AF-A0A1S7SE49-F1
#
_entry.id   AF-A0A1S7SE49-F1
#
_cell.length_a   1.000
_cell.length_b   1.000
_cell.length_c   1.000
_cell.angle_alpha   90.00
_cell.angle_beta   90.00
_cell.angle_gamma   90.00
#
_symmetry.space_group_name_H-M   'P 1'
#
loop_
_entity.id
_entity.type
_entity.pdbx_description
1 polymer ?
#
loop_
_entity_poly.entity_id
_entity_poly.type
_entity_poly.pdbx_seq_one_letter_code
_entity_poly.pdbx_strand_id
1 'polypeptide(L)'
;MKRITIESLRPGDIILTARPGKGSKFIRGMTGGLVSHAMICVEQGSFIDSTMDGVQARNVQREFFENDENVFAFRLKSPLPDHLVSQVVDYARSQIGTRYSLAEAVVLVTGGPRLRTKRLFCSRLVARAYQSVGIQLVPDQDYCSPEDLRISPLLVELELQIETIAQDEIEAMARRPNPIAMTHTVQNQVLDFARSLDASVETFQDLDQVINDHPEWNSRIADVLQRSGYLDLWRYELETHPWRYDHATMATMTGLEIQQELRLYCVDTVKEAYSGGIRFAVNLAHYNQRHLASPRRSWQLLIGLYETLVRNDHSRREVARSWLAKTYPADLKLHMERIEPHSEMWFAIVDRVEPRLGALARIVIANEKSKMVCSSCGDEPTTDYRIANAAEAMPGVPSLRLCNDCVNIRRGFGERLEPLS
;
A
#
# COMPACT_ATOMS: atom_id res chain seq x y z
N MET A 1 20.43 -18.26 -7.07
CA MET A 1 19.44 -17.17 -7.16
C MET A 1 19.95 -16.02 -6.33
N LYS A 2 19.41 -14.82 -6.54
CA LYS A 2 19.78 -13.61 -5.79
C LYS A 2 18.53 -12.86 -5.34
N ARG A 3 18.65 -12.03 -4.30
CA ARG A 3 17.64 -11.05 -3.91
C ARG A 3 18.27 -9.66 -3.83
N ILE A 4 17.43 -8.66 -3.98
CA ILE A 4 17.79 -7.28 -3.71
C ILE A 4 17.53 -7.00 -2.24
N THR A 5 18.42 -6.24 -1.62
CA THR A 5 18.13 -5.68 -0.31
C THR A 5 17.20 -4.46 -0.50
N ILE A 6 16.30 -4.24 0.45
CA ILE A 6 15.16 -3.31 0.28
C ILE A 6 15.26 -2.06 1.16
N GLU A 7 16.33 -1.93 1.94
CA GLU A 7 16.50 -0.87 2.94
C GLU A 7 16.71 0.50 2.29
N SER A 8 17.25 0.54 1.07
CA SER A 8 17.46 1.77 0.30
C SER A 8 16.24 2.16 -0.56
N LEU A 9 15.30 1.23 -0.75
CA LEU A 9 14.12 1.41 -1.59
C LEU A 9 13.02 2.13 -0.81
N ARG A 10 12.29 2.98 -1.52
CA ARG A 10 11.21 3.81 -0.98
C ARG A 10 9.98 3.70 -1.85
N PRO A 11 8.78 3.94 -1.31
CA PRO A 11 7.57 4.05 -2.12
C PRO A 11 7.77 5.02 -3.29
N GLY A 12 7.30 4.63 -4.46
CA GLY A 12 7.52 5.32 -5.73
C GLY A 12 8.73 4.81 -6.53
N ASP A 13 9.75 4.22 -5.90
CA ASP A 13 10.90 3.70 -6.65
C ASP A 13 10.48 2.65 -7.69
N ILE A 14 11.16 2.66 -8.83
CA ILE A 14 10.87 1.80 -9.97
C ILE A 14 11.96 0.74 -10.07
N ILE A 15 11.58 -0.53 -10.14
CA ILE A 15 12.51 -1.62 -10.45
C ILE A 15 12.26 -2.06 -11.89
N LEU A 16 13.34 -2.14 -12.66
CA LEU A 16 13.34 -2.67 -14.02
C LEU A 16 14.16 -3.95 -14.07
N THR A 17 13.63 -4.99 -14.72
CA THR A 17 14.31 -6.30 -14.80
C THR A 17 14.42 -6.84 -16.21
N ALA A 18 15.39 -7.73 -16.39
CA ALA A 18 15.72 -8.40 -17.65
C ALA A 18 15.84 -9.91 -17.44
N ARG A 19 14.71 -10.60 -17.26
CA ARG A 19 14.69 -12.07 -17.10
C ARG A 19 15.34 -12.79 -18.30
N PRO A 20 15.97 -13.96 -18.10
CA PRO A 20 16.58 -14.71 -19.20
C PRO A 20 15.56 -15.46 -20.09
N GLY A 21 14.28 -15.49 -19.70
CA GLY A 21 13.20 -16.16 -20.41
C GLY A 21 12.89 -15.62 -21.83
N LYS A 22 12.25 -16.46 -22.67
CA LYS A 22 11.95 -16.16 -24.08
C LYS A 22 11.14 -14.87 -24.28
N GLY A 23 10.11 -14.64 -23.47
CA GLY A 23 9.29 -13.43 -23.55
C GLY A 23 10.09 -12.16 -23.25
N SER A 24 10.96 -12.23 -22.25
CA SER A 24 11.83 -11.11 -21.87
C SER A 24 12.88 -10.80 -22.94
N LYS A 25 13.51 -11.83 -23.53
CA LYS A 25 14.41 -11.68 -24.69
C LYS A 25 13.71 -11.06 -25.90
N PHE A 26 12.47 -11.47 -26.18
CA PHE A 26 11.67 -10.90 -27.26
C PHE A 26 11.41 -9.41 -27.05
N ILE A 27 10.97 -9.00 -25.85
CA ILE A 27 10.73 -7.60 -25.52
C ILE A 27 12.01 -6.77 -25.71
N ARG A 28 13.13 -7.20 -25.12
CA ARG A 28 14.43 -6.49 -25.26
C ARG A 28 14.88 -6.37 -26.71
N GLY A 29 14.76 -7.44 -27.48
CA GLY A 29 15.17 -7.46 -28.89
C GLY A 29 14.35 -6.47 -29.73
N MET A 30 13.05 -6.38 -29.48
CA MET A 30 12.17 -5.51 -30.25
C MET A 30 12.18 -4.04 -29.78
N THR A 31 12.40 -3.78 -28.49
CA THR A 31 12.56 -2.41 -27.97
C THR A 31 13.99 -1.88 -28.14
N GLY A 32 14.94 -2.74 -28.56
CA GLY A 32 16.36 -2.42 -28.58
C GLY A 32 16.95 -2.16 -27.18
N GLY A 33 16.23 -2.57 -26.13
CA GLY A 33 16.49 -2.17 -24.75
C GLY A 33 17.17 -3.23 -23.88
N LEU A 34 17.65 -2.81 -22.72
CA LEU A 34 18.30 -3.67 -21.73
C LEU A 34 17.31 -4.35 -20.78
N VAL A 35 16.10 -3.82 -20.67
CA VAL A 35 15.08 -4.26 -19.70
C VAL A 35 13.77 -4.66 -20.38
N SER A 36 12.99 -5.49 -19.70
CA SER A 36 11.75 -6.08 -20.24
C SER A 36 10.54 -6.01 -19.32
N HIS A 37 10.75 -5.66 -18.05
CA HIS A 37 9.70 -5.62 -17.05
C HIS A 37 9.89 -4.42 -16.15
N ALA A 38 8.79 -3.90 -15.61
CA ALA A 38 8.76 -2.75 -14.73
C ALA A 38 7.85 -3.01 -13.53
N MET A 39 8.28 -2.59 -12.35
CA MET A 39 7.57 -2.72 -11.08
C MET A 39 7.70 -1.41 -10.31
N ILE A 40 6.69 -1.05 -9.53
CA ILE A 40 6.74 0.14 -8.66
C ILE A 40 6.67 -0.26 -7.19
N CYS A 41 7.56 0.28 -6.37
CA CYS A 41 7.59 0.12 -4.92
C CYS A 41 6.40 0.85 -4.30
N VAL A 42 5.62 0.18 -3.46
CA VAL A 42 4.41 0.74 -2.82
C VAL A 42 4.48 0.78 -1.30
N GLU A 43 5.39 0.00 -0.73
CA GLU A 43 5.69 -0.12 0.70
C GLU A 43 7.06 -0.80 0.78
N GLN A 44 7.77 -0.72 1.90
CA GLN A 44 9.06 -1.38 2.05
C GLN A 44 8.95 -2.89 1.69
N GLY A 45 9.68 -3.30 0.64
CA GLY A 45 9.67 -4.69 0.15
C GLY A 45 8.43 -5.11 -0.65
N SER A 46 7.41 -4.26 -0.76
CA SER A 46 6.18 -4.50 -1.49
C SER A 46 6.16 -3.75 -2.82
N PHE A 47 5.85 -4.46 -3.91
CA PHE A 47 5.88 -3.94 -5.26
C PHE A 47 4.59 -4.26 -5.98
N ILE A 48 4.19 -3.43 -6.93
CA ILE A 48 3.10 -3.72 -7.85
C ILE A 48 3.63 -3.79 -9.25
N ASP A 49 3.21 -4.83 -9.96
CA ASP A 49 3.53 -5.02 -11.37
C ASP A 49 2.31 -5.51 -12.14
N SER A 50 2.46 -5.62 -13.46
CA SER A 50 1.44 -6.19 -14.34
C SER A 50 2.05 -7.31 -15.16
N THR A 51 1.56 -8.52 -14.94
CA THR A 51 1.99 -9.76 -15.60
C THR A 51 0.79 -10.48 -16.17
N MET A 52 0.95 -11.68 -16.75
CA MET A 52 -0.18 -12.46 -17.28
C MET A 52 -1.28 -12.74 -16.23
N ASP A 53 -0.96 -12.72 -14.94
CA ASP A 53 -1.91 -12.87 -13.83
C ASP A 53 -2.69 -11.58 -13.50
N GLY A 54 -2.50 -10.54 -14.33
CA GLY A 54 -3.02 -9.19 -14.13
C GLY A 54 -2.07 -8.31 -13.32
N VAL A 55 -2.59 -7.17 -12.88
CA VAL A 55 -1.90 -6.28 -11.93
C VAL A 55 -1.99 -6.87 -10.53
N GLN A 56 -0.85 -7.08 -9.88
CA GLN A 56 -0.77 -7.76 -8.60
C GLN A 56 0.28 -7.12 -7.67
N ALA A 57 0.08 -7.26 -6.37
CA ALA A 57 1.09 -6.92 -5.36
C ALA A 57 2.03 -8.10 -5.12
N ARG A 58 3.33 -7.84 -5.03
CA ARG A 58 4.40 -8.83 -4.82
C ARG A 58 5.32 -8.38 -3.70
N ASN A 59 6.12 -9.32 -3.20
CA ASN A 59 7.19 -9.01 -2.25
C ASN A 59 8.52 -9.49 -2.82
N VAL A 60 9.45 -8.57 -3.05
CA VAL A 60 10.74 -8.87 -3.70
C VAL A 60 11.69 -9.67 -2.80
N GLN A 61 11.43 -9.77 -1.50
CA GLN A 61 12.17 -10.68 -0.61
C GLN A 61 11.69 -12.13 -0.73
N ARG A 62 10.51 -12.36 -1.34
CA ARG A 62 9.97 -13.70 -1.64
C ARG A 62 10.14 -14.09 -3.11
N GLU A 63 10.36 -13.11 -3.99
CA GLU A 63 10.57 -13.30 -5.42
C GLU A 63 12.07 -13.24 -5.70
N PHE A 64 12.71 -14.41 -5.80
CA PHE A 64 14.13 -14.47 -6.12
C PHE A 64 14.39 -14.20 -7.60
N PHE A 65 15.51 -13.53 -7.89
CA PHE A 65 15.99 -13.26 -9.23
C PHE A 65 17.00 -14.33 -9.66
N GLU A 66 17.04 -14.62 -10.97
CA GLU A 66 18.06 -15.51 -11.51
C GLU A 66 19.45 -14.86 -11.43
N ASN A 67 20.52 -15.67 -11.37
CA ASN A 67 21.86 -15.14 -11.16
C ASN A 67 22.28 -14.19 -12.30
N ASP A 68 21.90 -14.52 -13.54
CA ASP A 68 22.15 -13.76 -14.76
C ASP A 68 21.06 -12.73 -15.09
N GLU A 69 20.01 -12.60 -14.27
CA GLU A 69 18.98 -11.57 -14.45
C GLU A 69 19.50 -10.20 -14.05
N ASN A 70 19.45 -9.21 -14.95
CA ASN A 70 19.80 -7.84 -14.59
C ASN A 70 18.62 -7.16 -13.89
N VAL A 71 18.92 -6.47 -12.79
CA VAL A 71 17.95 -5.74 -11.97
C VAL A 71 18.49 -4.33 -11.75
N PHE A 72 17.67 -3.33 -12.05
CA PHE A 72 17.99 -1.91 -11.94
C PHE A 72 16.92 -1.23 -11.10
N ALA A 73 17.30 -0.29 -10.24
CA ALA A 73 16.35 0.55 -9.52
C ALA A 73 16.50 2.01 -9.91
N PHE A 74 15.39 2.72 -9.94
CA PHE A 74 15.30 4.11 -10.34
C PHE A 74 14.44 4.89 -9.37
N ARG A 75 14.82 6.14 -9.14
CA ARG A 75 14.04 7.12 -8.37
C ARG A 75 13.84 8.38 -9.18
N LEU A 76 12.75 9.10 -8.94
CA LEU A 76 12.54 10.42 -9.52
C LEU A 76 13.65 11.38 -9.05
N LYS A 77 14.32 12.01 -10.02
CA LYS A 77 15.45 12.91 -9.79
C LYS A 77 15.08 14.14 -8.97
N SER A 78 13.89 14.67 -9.22
CA SER A 78 13.29 15.75 -8.42
C SER A 78 12.28 15.11 -7.45
N PRO A 79 12.60 15.02 -6.14
CA PRO A 79 11.71 14.37 -5.18
C PRO A 79 10.33 15.03 -5.14
N LEU A 80 9.28 14.21 -5.03
CA LEU A 80 7.93 14.68 -4.78
C LEU A 80 7.70 14.86 -3.27
N PRO A 81 6.83 15.79 -2.87
CA PRO A 81 6.23 15.76 -1.53
C PRO A 81 5.61 14.39 -1.23
N ASP A 82 5.74 13.92 0.01
CA ASP A 82 5.31 12.56 0.41
C ASP A 82 3.82 12.31 0.09
N HIS A 83 2.96 13.31 0.22
CA HIS A 83 1.53 13.18 -0.09
C HIS A 83 1.25 12.92 -1.59
N LEU A 84 2.13 13.37 -2.49
CA LEU A 84 2.06 13.05 -3.92
C LEU A 84 2.63 11.65 -4.20
N VAL A 85 3.68 11.24 -3.49
CA VAL A 85 4.18 9.86 -3.55
C VAL A 85 3.08 8.88 -3.13
N SER A 86 2.35 9.17 -2.05
CA SER A 86 1.19 8.37 -1.63
C SER A 86 0.12 8.28 -2.72
N GLN A 87 -0.14 9.35 -3.49
CA GLN A 87 -1.10 9.31 -4.60
C GLN A 87 -0.62 8.43 -5.77
N VAL A 88 0.68 8.47 -6.12
CA VAL A 88 1.27 7.57 -7.12
C VAL A 88 1.09 6.10 -6.69
N VAL A 89 1.39 5.81 -5.43
CA VAL A 89 1.27 4.48 -4.84
C VAL A 89 -0.18 4.01 -4.78
N ASP A 90 -1.09 4.89 -4.38
CA ASP A 90 -2.52 4.57 -4.30
C ASP A 90 -3.14 4.35 -5.68
N TYR A 91 -2.67 5.08 -6.69
CA TYR A 91 -3.01 4.76 -8.07
C TYR A 91 -2.59 3.33 -8.39
N ALA A 92 -1.33 2.95 -8.19
CA ALA A 92 -0.85 1.60 -8.49
C ALA A 92 -1.67 0.52 -7.74
N ARG A 93 -1.98 0.75 -6.46
CA ARG A 93 -2.83 -0.15 -5.65
C ARG A 93 -4.26 -0.26 -6.19
N SER A 94 -4.85 0.85 -6.65
CA SER A 94 -6.20 0.85 -7.25
C SER A 94 -6.29 0.01 -8.53
N GLN A 95 -5.15 -0.25 -9.19
CA GLN A 95 -5.13 -1.03 -10.42
C GLN A 95 -5.07 -2.55 -10.16
N ILE A 96 -4.89 -3.01 -8.92
CA ILE A 96 -4.85 -4.44 -8.58
C ILE A 96 -6.08 -5.16 -9.14
N GLY A 97 -5.83 -6.28 -9.80
CA GLY A 97 -6.84 -7.09 -10.48
C GLY A 97 -6.98 -6.81 -11.98
N THR A 98 -6.53 -5.64 -12.46
CA THR A 98 -6.65 -5.26 -13.88
C THR A 98 -5.99 -6.30 -14.78
N ARG A 99 -6.70 -6.77 -15.81
CA ARG A 99 -6.15 -7.79 -16.71
C ARG A 99 -4.98 -7.26 -17.52
N TYR A 100 -4.05 -8.17 -17.82
CA TYR A 100 -2.93 -7.90 -18.71
C TYR A 100 -3.37 -7.67 -20.15
N SER A 101 -2.79 -6.67 -20.82
CA SER A 101 -3.01 -6.45 -22.25
C SER A 101 -1.84 -6.96 -23.10
N LEU A 102 -1.83 -8.26 -23.42
CA LEU A 102 -0.82 -8.84 -24.32
C LEU A 102 -0.88 -8.21 -25.72
N ALA A 103 -2.09 -8.01 -26.26
CA ALA A 103 -2.27 -7.43 -27.60
C ALA A 103 -1.69 -6.01 -27.68
N GLU A 104 -1.91 -5.17 -26.67
CA GLU A 104 -1.38 -3.81 -26.67
C GLU A 104 0.12 -3.76 -26.35
N ALA A 105 0.62 -4.69 -25.52
CA ALA A 105 2.04 -4.86 -25.31
C ALA A 105 2.75 -5.29 -26.62
N VAL A 106 2.10 -6.12 -27.45
CA VAL A 106 2.63 -6.46 -28.79
C VAL A 106 2.55 -5.26 -29.73
N VAL A 107 1.44 -4.53 -29.79
CA VAL A 107 1.29 -3.34 -30.66
C VAL A 107 2.31 -2.25 -30.32
N LEU A 108 2.60 -2.03 -29.03
CA LEU A 108 3.68 -1.16 -28.58
C LEU A 108 5.01 -1.52 -29.25
N VAL A 109 5.28 -2.82 -29.32
CA VAL A 109 6.55 -3.40 -29.72
C VAL A 109 6.67 -3.54 -31.24
N THR A 110 5.58 -3.81 -31.95
CA THR A 110 5.59 -4.05 -33.41
C THR A 110 5.16 -2.85 -34.24
N GLY A 111 4.59 -1.81 -33.61
CA GLY A 111 3.85 -0.74 -34.30
C GLY A 111 2.47 -1.22 -34.76
N GLY A 112 1.45 -0.37 -34.62
CA GLY A 112 0.06 -0.68 -35.00
C GLY A 112 -0.98 0.28 -34.40
N PRO A 113 -2.28 0.04 -34.65
CA PRO A 113 -3.37 0.88 -34.13
C PRO A 113 -3.43 0.86 -32.60
N ARG A 114 -3.35 2.04 -31.99
CA ARG A 114 -3.31 2.23 -30.54
C ARG A 114 -4.73 2.31 -29.95
N LEU A 115 -5.24 1.19 -29.44
CA LEU A 115 -6.48 1.13 -28.67
C LEU A 115 -6.25 1.45 -27.19
N ARG A 116 -6.79 2.56 -26.70
CA ARG A 116 -6.70 2.92 -25.27
C ARG A 116 -7.73 2.17 -24.45
N THR A 117 -7.32 1.09 -23.79
CA THR A 117 -8.19 0.31 -22.89
C THR A 117 -7.84 0.55 -21.41
N LYS A 118 -8.70 0.06 -20.51
CA LYS A 118 -8.43 -0.01 -19.07
C LYS A 118 -7.36 -1.05 -18.72
N ARG A 119 -7.06 -2.01 -19.60
CA ARG A 119 -6.07 -3.06 -19.34
C ARG A 119 -4.66 -2.51 -19.30
N LEU A 120 -3.79 -3.18 -18.56
CA LEU A 120 -2.45 -2.70 -18.24
C LEU A 120 -1.38 -3.69 -18.67
N PHE A 121 -0.20 -3.16 -18.93
CA PHE A 121 1.06 -3.91 -18.94
C PHE A 121 2.06 -3.16 -18.05
N CYS A 122 3.18 -3.79 -17.74
CA CYS A 122 4.07 -3.37 -16.64
C CYS A 122 4.53 -1.91 -16.72
N SER A 123 5.06 -1.46 -17.85
CA SER A 123 5.53 -0.07 -18.03
C SER A 123 4.39 0.95 -18.07
N ARG A 124 3.25 0.62 -18.68
CA ARG A 124 2.06 1.48 -18.67
C ARG A 124 1.54 1.72 -17.26
N LEU A 125 1.51 0.69 -16.42
CA LEU A 125 1.12 0.82 -15.01
C LEU A 125 1.99 1.88 -14.32
N VAL A 126 3.31 1.78 -14.44
CA VAL A 126 4.26 2.72 -13.82
C VAL A 126 4.09 4.14 -14.39
N ALA A 127 4.00 4.27 -15.72
CA ALA A 127 3.84 5.57 -16.36
C ALA A 127 2.52 6.26 -15.97
N ARG A 128 1.40 5.53 -15.94
CA ARG A 128 0.11 6.07 -15.49
C ARG A 128 0.09 6.40 -14.00
N ALA A 129 0.80 5.65 -13.16
CA ALA A 129 0.94 5.95 -11.74
C ALA A 129 1.56 7.32 -11.52
N TYR A 130 2.67 7.63 -12.19
CA TYR A 130 3.29 8.96 -12.12
C TYR A 130 2.45 10.04 -12.81
N GLN A 131 1.78 9.72 -13.92
CA GLN A 131 0.88 10.67 -14.58
C GLN A 131 -0.29 11.08 -13.67
N SER A 132 -0.75 10.21 -12.76
CA SER A 132 -1.85 10.52 -11.84
C SER A 132 -1.61 11.77 -10.99
N VAL A 133 -0.34 12.15 -10.80
CA VAL A 133 0.09 13.39 -10.11
C VAL A 133 0.77 14.40 -11.05
N GLY A 134 0.56 14.25 -12.35
CA GLY A 134 1.07 15.16 -13.38
C GLY A 134 2.52 14.93 -13.80
N ILE A 135 3.18 13.85 -13.36
CA ILE A 135 4.56 13.54 -13.76
C ILE A 135 4.58 12.63 -14.98
N GLN A 136 4.96 13.21 -16.11
CA GLN A 136 5.07 12.50 -17.38
C GLN A 136 6.47 11.88 -17.53
N LEU A 137 6.66 10.65 -17.03
CA LEU A 137 7.95 9.93 -17.13
C LEU A 137 8.39 9.64 -18.57
N VAL A 138 7.42 9.51 -19.48
CA VAL A 138 7.60 9.12 -20.88
C VAL A 138 6.61 9.91 -21.75
N PRO A 139 6.90 10.14 -23.05
CA PRO A 139 6.02 10.93 -23.91
C PRO A 139 4.58 10.39 -24.05
N ASP A 140 4.42 9.06 -24.07
CA ASP A 140 3.10 8.40 -24.12
C ASP A 140 2.99 7.37 -23.00
N GLN A 141 2.26 7.71 -21.94
CA GLN A 141 2.03 6.84 -20.78
C GLN A 141 1.26 5.54 -21.12
N ASP A 142 0.49 5.55 -22.22
CA ASP A 142 -0.31 4.40 -22.65
C ASP A 142 0.51 3.47 -23.54
N TYR A 143 1.58 3.96 -24.17
CA TYR A 143 2.43 3.18 -25.06
C TYR A 143 3.89 3.51 -24.83
N CYS A 144 4.43 2.93 -23.75
CA CYS A 144 5.84 2.99 -23.40
C CYS A 144 6.37 1.62 -23.04
N SER A 145 7.60 1.31 -23.43
CA SER A 145 8.33 0.12 -23.00
C SER A 145 9.02 0.34 -21.64
N PRO A 146 9.45 -0.74 -20.96
CA PRO A 146 10.33 -0.61 -19.80
C PRO A 146 11.64 0.12 -20.11
N GLU A 147 12.13 0.03 -21.36
CA GLU A 147 13.33 0.75 -21.79
C GLU A 147 13.09 2.26 -21.84
N ASP A 148 11.91 2.72 -22.28
CA ASP A 148 11.55 4.14 -22.28
C ASP A 148 11.56 4.73 -20.86
N LEU A 149 11.17 3.94 -19.86
CA LEU A 149 11.31 4.31 -18.45
C LEU A 149 12.79 4.38 -18.06
N ARG A 150 13.59 3.37 -18.41
CA ARG A 150 15.03 3.29 -18.06
C ARG A 150 15.81 4.51 -18.54
N ILE A 151 15.51 5.01 -19.74
CA ILE A 151 16.19 6.16 -20.34
C ILE A 151 15.51 7.50 -20.05
N SER A 152 14.47 7.51 -19.20
CA SER A 152 13.76 8.74 -18.84
C SER A 152 14.72 9.74 -18.18
N PRO A 153 14.79 11.00 -18.66
CA PRO A 153 15.66 12.01 -18.08
C PRO A 153 15.21 12.46 -16.68
N LEU A 154 14.00 12.07 -16.27
CA LEU A 154 13.43 12.38 -14.95
C LEU A 154 13.86 11.36 -13.88
N LEU A 155 14.45 10.23 -14.27
CA LEU A 155 14.85 9.19 -13.34
C LEU A 155 16.37 9.20 -13.14
N VAL A 156 16.78 8.84 -11.93
CA VAL A 156 18.17 8.56 -11.58
C VAL A 156 18.27 7.10 -11.14
N GLU A 157 19.29 6.41 -11.63
CA GLU A 157 19.58 5.03 -11.23
C GLU A 157 20.10 5.00 -9.79
N LEU A 158 19.62 4.04 -9.01
CA LEU A 158 20.02 3.80 -7.63
C LEU A 158 21.02 2.65 -7.58
N GLU A 159 21.97 2.74 -6.65
CA GLU A 159 22.82 1.60 -6.30
C GLU A 159 22.00 0.55 -5.54
N LEU A 160 21.87 -0.64 -6.14
CA LEU A 160 21.22 -1.78 -5.52
C LEU A 160 22.25 -2.70 -4.88
N GLN A 161 22.01 -3.05 -3.62
CA GLN A 161 22.72 -4.14 -2.99
C GLN A 161 22.01 -5.46 -3.36
N ILE A 162 22.81 -6.41 -3.82
CA ILE A 162 22.36 -7.73 -4.25
C ILE A 162 23.08 -8.75 -3.41
N GLU A 163 22.33 -9.69 -2.85
CA GLU A 163 22.88 -10.81 -2.10
C GLU A 163 22.59 -12.13 -2.79
N THR A 164 23.56 -13.04 -2.72
CA THR A 164 23.40 -14.42 -3.21
C THR A 164 22.69 -15.24 -2.16
N ILE A 165 21.69 -16.00 -2.58
CA ILE A 165 20.88 -16.81 -1.67
C ILE A 165 21.39 -18.24 -1.70
N ALA A 166 21.56 -18.82 -0.52
CA ALA A 166 21.97 -20.20 -0.37
C ALA A 166 20.86 -21.17 -0.84
N GLN A 167 21.27 -22.32 -1.38
CA GLN A 167 20.34 -23.27 -2.00
C GLN A 167 19.33 -23.86 -1.01
N ASP A 168 19.76 -24.09 0.23
CA ASP A 168 18.92 -24.56 1.33
C ASP A 168 17.84 -23.55 1.72
N GLU A 169 18.15 -22.25 1.69
CA GLU A 169 17.17 -21.18 1.90
C GLU A 169 16.11 -21.17 0.78
N ILE A 170 16.52 -21.34 -0.48
CA ILE A 170 15.60 -21.40 -1.63
C ILE A 170 14.62 -22.58 -1.46
N GLU A 171 15.14 -23.76 -1.13
CA GLU A 171 14.34 -24.97 -0.91
C GLU A 171 13.45 -24.86 0.33
N ALA A 172 13.91 -24.20 1.39
CA ALA A 172 13.10 -23.91 2.56
C ALA A 172 11.94 -22.95 2.21
N MET A 173 12.21 -21.90 1.44
CA MET A 173 11.18 -20.93 1.01
C MET A 173 10.13 -21.59 0.11
N ALA A 174 10.55 -22.42 -0.84
CA ALA A 174 9.66 -23.12 -1.77
C ALA A 174 8.69 -24.10 -1.07
N ARG A 175 9.07 -24.63 0.10
CA ARG A 175 8.22 -25.52 0.92
C ARG A 175 7.22 -24.76 1.79
N ARG A 176 7.44 -23.47 2.05
CA ARG A 176 6.54 -22.65 2.86
C ARG A 176 5.32 -22.25 2.04
N PRO A 177 4.12 -22.15 2.67
CA PRO A 177 2.98 -21.58 1.99
C PRO A 177 3.29 -20.16 1.48
N ASN A 178 2.70 -19.81 0.34
CA ASN A 178 2.89 -18.51 -0.29
C ASN A 178 1.61 -17.67 -0.15
N PRO A 179 1.47 -16.85 0.91
CA PRO A 179 0.28 -16.02 1.13
C PRO A 179 0.05 -15.01 -0.01
N ILE A 180 1.09 -14.63 -0.75
CA ILE A 180 0.97 -13.75 -1.92
C ILE A 180 0.24 -14.47 -3.04
N ALA A 181 0.66 -15.69 -3.37
CA ALA A 181 -0.02 -16.51 -4.39
C ALA A 181 -1.46 -16.85 -3.98
N MET A 182 -1.72 -17.10 -2.70
CA MET A 182 -3.08 -17.27 -2.17
C MET A 182 -3.92 -16.00 -2.39
N THR A 183 -3.35 -14.83 -2.08
CA THR A 183 -4.02 -13.54 -2.29
C THR A 183 -4.37 -13.31 -3.76
N HIS A 184 -3.42 -13.53 -4.68
CA HIS A 184 -3.67 -13.39 -6.13
C HIS A 184 -4.79 -14.31 -6.61
N THR A 185 -4.74 -15.57 -6.17
CA THR A 185 -5.74 -16.59 -6.55
C THR A 185 -7.14 -16.16 -6.11
N VAL A 186 -7.28 -15.77 -4.85
CA VAL A 186 -8.57 -15.39 -4.26
C VAL A 186 -9.10 -14.07 -4.86
N GLN A 187 -8.23 -13.08 -5.07
CA GLN A 187 -8.60 -11.83 -5.73
C GLN A 187 -9.09 -12.08 -7.16
N ASN A 188 -8.36 -12.87 -7.95
CA ASN A 188 -8.75 -13.20 -9.31
C ASN A 188 -10.06 -14.01 -9.35
N GLN A 189 -10.29 -14.93 -8.41
CA GLN A 189 -11.57 -15.63 -8.31
C GLN A 189 -12.77 -14.68 -8.10
N VAL A 190 -12.63 -13.68 -7.23
CA VAL A 190 -13.68 -12.67 -7.00
C VAL A 190 -13.91 -11.84 -8.26
N LEU A 191 -12.83 -11.36 -8.89
CA LEU A 191 -12.93 -10.51 -10.08
C LEU A 191 -13.41 -11.27 -11.31
N ASP A 192 -13.04 -12.53 -11.49
CA ASP A 192 -13.54 -13.37 -12.58
C ASP A 192 -15.02 -13.65 -12.42
N PHE A 193 -15.50 -13.84 -11.19
CA PHE A 193 -16.93 -13.89 -10.93
C PHE A 193 -17.62 -12.57 -11.29
N ALA A 194 -17.07 -11.43 -10.86
CA ALA A 194 -17.61 -10.12 -11.22
C ALA A 194 -17.65 -9.91 -12.75
N ARG A 195 -16.61 -10.34 -13.46
CA ARG A 195 -16.52 -10.30 -14.94
C ARG A 195 -17.56 -11.17 -15.63
N SER A 196 -18.01 -12.25 -14.98
CA SER A 196 -19.10 -13.08 -15.49
C SER A 196 -20.47 -12.39 -15.42
N LEU A 197 -20.59 -11.35 -14.57
CA LEU A 197 -21.77 -10.50 -14.48
C LEU A 197 -21.64 -9.28 -15.40
N ASP A 198 -20.49 -8.62 -15.35
CA ASP A 198 -20.15 -7.46 -16.17
C ASP A 198 -18.70 -7.58 -16.69
N ALA A 199 -18.56 -7.84 -17.99
CA ALA A 199 -17.27 -8.06 -18.65
C ALA A 199 -16.32 -6.85 -18.63
N SER A 200 -16.82 -5.66 -18.27
CA SER A 200 -16.04 -4.41 -18.17
C SER A 200 -15.25 -4.27 -16.87
N VAL A 201 -15.52 -5.14 -15.88
CA VAL A 201 -14.81 -5.14 -14.58
C VAL A 201 -13.33 -5.48 -14.77
N GLU A 202 -12.46 -4.56 -14.38
CA GLU A 202 -11.02 -4.78 -14.33
C GLU A 202 -10.50 -4.76 -12.88
N THR A 203 -11.02 -3.87 -12.04
CA THR A 203 -10.54 -3.60 -10.67
C THR A 203 -11.61 -3.88 -9.60
N PHE A 204 -11.21 -3.84 -8.32
CA PHE A 204 -12.16 -3.84 -7.20
C PHE A 204 -13.01 -2.56 -7.15
N GLN A 205 -12.53 -1.44 -7.68
CA GLN A 205 -13.31 -0.22 -7.82
C GLN A 205 -14.43 -0.39 -8.87
N ASP A 206 -14.17 -1.10 -9.96
CA ASP A 206 -15.24 -1.46 -10.92
C ASP A 206 -16.24 -2.44 -10.26
N LEU A 207 -15.78 -3.39 -9.43
CA LEU A 207 -16.68 -4.24 -8.64
C LEU A 207 -17.55 -3.41 -7.69
N ASP A 208 -16.98 -2.41 -7.02
CA ASP A 208 -17.75 -1.52 -6.15
C ASP A 208 -18.85 -0.77 -6.94
N GLN A 209 -18.55 -0.37 -8.17
CA GLN A 209 -19.54 0.23 -9.07
C GLN A 209 -20.65 -0.75 -9.44
N VAL A 210 -20.30 -2.00 -9.76
CA VAL A 210 -21.27 -3.06 -10.05
C VAL A 210 -22.21 -3.32 -8.88
N ILE A 211 -21.70 -3.42 -7.64
CA ILE A 211 -22.55 -3.63 -6.44
C ILE A 211 -23.53 -2.45 -6.24
N ASN A 212 -23.10 -1.24 -6.59
CA ASN A 212 -23.93 -0.05 -6.50
C ASN A 212 -25.05 -0.06 -7.53
N ASP A 213 -24.69 -0.25 -8.80
CA ASP A 213 -25.58 -0.07 -9.95
C ASP A 213 -26.49 -1.27 -10.20
N HIS A 214 -26.08 -2.47 -9.77
CA HIS A 214 -26.81 -3.73 -9.93
C HIS A 214 -27.19 -4.36 -8.58
N PRO A 215 -28.15 -3.78 -7.84
CA PRO A 215 -28.70 -4.32 -6.60
C PRO A 215 -29.00 -5.83 -6.66
N GLU A 216 -29.51 -6.28 -7.80
CA GLU A 216 -29.95 -7.65 -8.06
C GLU A 216 -28.81 -8.68 -7.99
N TRP A 217 -27.56 -8.25 -8.16
CA TRP A 217 -26.39 -9.14 -8.08
C TRP A 217 -25.74 -9.16 -6.69
N ASN A 218 -26.17 -8.29 -5.78
CA ASN A 218 -25.51 -8.12 -4.49
C ASN A 218 -25.43 -9.41 -3.66
N SER A 219 -26.47 -10.26 -3.66
CA SER A 219 -26.43 -11.53 -2.90
C SER A 219 -25.35 -12.47 -3.46
N ARG A 220 -25.30 -12.60 -4.78
CA ARG A 220 -24.33 -13.43 -5.49
C ARG A 220 -22.89 -12.94 -5.29
N ILE A 221 -22.69 -11.61 -5.28
CA ILE A 221 -21.38 -11.00 -5.01
C ILE A 221 -20.98 -11.23 -3.54
N ALA A 222 -21.89 -11.03 -2.59
CA ALA A 222 -21.64 -11.34 -1.19
C ALA A 222 -21.23 -12.81 -0.97
N ASP A 223 -21.91 -13.73 -1.65
CA ASP A 223 -21.60 -15.16 -1.56
C ASP A 223 -20.22 -15.49 -2.16
N VAL A 224 -19.80 -14.83 -3.27
CA VAL A 224 -18.45 -15.04 -3.80
C VAL A 224 -17.36 -14.49 -2.88
N LEU A 225 -17.57 -13.34 -2.26
CA LEU A 225 -16.63 -12.76 -1.30
C LEU A 225 -16.40 -13.72 -0.12
N GLN A 226 -17.46 -14.36 0.38
CA GLN A 226 -17.34 -15.33 1.47
C GLN A 226 -16.70 -16.65 1.01
N ARG A 227 -17.23 -17.29 -0.03
CA ARG A 227 -16.81 -18.66 -0.42
C ARG A 227 -15.41 -18.72 -1.04
N SER A 228 -14.90 -17.61 -1.58
CA SER A 228 -13.53 -17.53 -2.10
C SER A 228 -12.48 -17.47 -1.00
N GLY A 229 -12.86 -17.18 0.25
CA GLY A 229 -11.93 -16.92 1.35
C GLY A 229 -11.32 -15.53 1.34
N TYR A 230 -11.80 -14.61 0.47
CA TYR A 230 -11.30 -13.23 0.39
C TYR A 230 -11.36 -12.50 1.73
N LEU A 231 -12.43 -12.73 2.49
CA LEU A 231 -12.66 -12.10 3.79
C LEU A 231 -11.79 -12.68 4.93
N ASP A 232 -11.06 -13.78 4.67
CA ASP A 232 -10.32 -14.52 5.69
C ASP A 232 -8.81 -14.60 5.43
N LEU A 233 -8.30 -14.03 4.32
CA LEU A 233 -6.87 -14.02 3.97
C LEU A 233 -5.97 -13.50 5.10
N TRP A 234 -6.46 -12.54 5.88
CA TRP A 234 -5.73 -11.94 7.00
C TRP A 234 -5.39 -12.93 8.11
N ARG A 235 -6.17 -14.01 8.27
CA ARG A 235 -5.98 -14.99 9.36
C ARG A 235 -4.64 -15.69 9.26
N TYR A 236 -4.21 -16.00 8.03
CA TYR A 236 -2.94 -16.68 7.78
C TYR A 236 -1.75 -15.96 8.42
N GLU A 237 -1.70 -14.63 8.29
CA GLU A 237 -0.61 -13.83 8.85
C GLU A 237 -0.63 -13.83 10.38
N LEU A 238 -1.82 -13.72 10.97
CA LEU A 238 -2.00 -13.77 12.43
C LEU A 238 -1.63 -15.14 13.02
N GLU A 239 -2.01 -16.22 12.36
CA GLU A 239 -1.70 -17.59 12.77
C GLU A 239 -0.20 -17.91 12.61
N THR A 240 0.43 -17.39 11.56
CA THR A 240 1.85 -17.64 11.27
C THR A 240 2.77 -16.79 12.16
N HIS A 241 2.37 -15.57 12.48
CA HIS A 241 3.19 -14.61 13.22
C HIS A 241 2.44 -13.95 14.39
N PRO A 242 1.91 -14.73 15.35
CA PRO A 242 1.08 -14.20 16.45
C PRO A 242 1.83 -13.18 17.31
N TRP A 243 3.15 -13.34 17.44
CA TRP A 243 4.03 -12.42 18.17
C TRP A 243 3.99 -10.99 17.62
N ARG A 244 3.61 -10.78 16.37
CA ARG A 244 3.48 -9.44 15.78
C ARG A 244 2.31 -8.66 16.36
N TYR A 245 1.32 -9.36 16.94
CA TYR A 245 0.02 -8.79 17.32
C TYR A 245 -0.32 -8.96 18.80
N ASP A 246 0.55 -9.60 19.57
CA ASP A 246 0.36 -9.83 20.99
C ASP A 246 1.65 -9.55 21.78
N HIS A 247 1.56 -8.67 22.77
CA HIS A 247 2.69 -8.26 23.59
C HIS A 247 3.28 -9.43 24.39
N ALA A 248 2.44 -10.31 24.93
CA ALA A 248 2.91 -11.42 25.75
C ALA A 248 3.71 -12.41 24.89
N THR A 249 3.19 -12.72 23.70
CA THR A 249 3.85 -13.61 22.74
C THR A 249 5.19 -13.02 22.30
N MET A 250 5.25 -11.74 21.92
CA MET A 250 6.51 -11.07 21.58
C MET A 250 7.52 -11.10 22.74
N ALA A 251 7.07 -10.93 23.98
CA ALA A 251 7.95 -10.95 25.15
C ALA A 251 8.63 -12.30 25.41
N THR A 252 8.08 -13.40 24.89
CA THR A 252 8.70 -14.73 25.01
C THR A 252 9.87 -14.95 24.05
N MET A 253 10.01 -14.09 23.02
CA MET A 253 11.03 -14.22 21.97
C MET A 253 12.40 -13.68 22.42
N THR A 254 13.13 -14.44 23.23
CA THR A 254 14.32 -13.95 23.98
C THR A 254 15.70 -14.29 23.39
N GLY A 255 15.79 -15.09 22.32
CA GLY A 255 17.08 -15.46 21.71
C GLY A 255 17.81 -14.26 21.09
N LEU A 256 19.14 -14.20 21.20
CA LEU A 256 19.94 -13.05 20.76
C LEU A 256 19.80 -12.74 19.25
N GLU A 257 19.85 -13.75 18.38
CA GLU A 257 19.65 -13.58 16.93
C GLU A 257 18.24 -13.08 16.63
N ILE A 258 17.24 -13.66 17.31
CA ILE A 258 15.83 -13.27 17.21
C ILE A 258 15.64 -11.81 17.65
N GLN A 259 16.37 -11.33 18.67
CA GLN A 259 16.26 -9.95 19.13
C GLN A 259 16.68 -8.93 18.07
N GLN A 260 17.69 -9.25 17.24
CA GLN A 260 18.11 -8.37 16.16
C GLN A 260 17.07 -8.35 15.03
N GLU A 261 16.51 -9.49 14.66
CA GLU A 261 15.41 -9.58 13.67
C GLU A 261 14.15 -8.85 14.15
N LEU A 262 13.79 -9.03 15.43
CA LEU A 262 12.68 -8.30 16.07
C LEU A 262 12.91 -6.80 16.04
N ARG A 263 14.15 -6.35 16.31
CA ARG A 263 14.51 -4.94 16.25
C ARG A 263 14.27 -4.36 14.86
N LEU A 264 14.79 -5.02 13.82
CA LEU A 264 14.60 -4.60 12.44
C LEU A 264 13.12 -4.56 12.05
N TYR A 265 12.38 -5.63 12.35
CA TYR A 265 10.95 -5.70 12.08
C TYR A 265 10.16 -4.59 12.79
N CYS A 266 10.43 -4.35 14.08
CA CYS A 266 9.72 -3.34 14.86
C CYS A 266 10.05 -1.93 14.34
N VAL A 267 11.32 -1.67 14.02
CA VAL A 267 11.77 -0.40 13.42
C VAL A 267 11.04 -0.16 12.10
N ASP A 268 11.03 -1.14 11.19
CA ASP A 268 10.36 -0.99 9.90
C ASP A 268 8.84 -0.83 10.05
N THR A 269 8.23 -1.51 11.03
CA THR A 269 6.81 -1.35 11.35
C THR A 269 6.46 0.06 11.86
N VAL A 270 7.34 0.73 12.63
CA VAL A 270 7.07 2.08 13.14
C VAL A 270 7.44 3.20 12.15
N LYS A 271 8.31 2.94 11.17
CA LYS A 271 8.67 3.90 10.10
C LYS A 271 7.50 4.25 9.18
N GLU A 272 6.57 3.31 9.01
CA GLU A 272 5.37 3.45 8.17
C GLU A 272 4.10 3.27 9.02
N ALA A 273 4.16 3.66 10.31
CA ALA A 273 3.10 3.43 11.29
C ALA A 273 1.74 4.04 10.92
N TYR A 274 1.71 5.04 10.05
CA TYR A 274 0.50 5.70 9.60
C TYR A 274 0.37 5.58 8.08
N SER A 275 1.44 5.81 7.34
CA SER A 275 1.40 5.76 5.87
C SER A 275 1.25 4.35 5.29
N GLY A 276 1.80 3.31 5.93
CA GLY A 276 1.69 1.93 5.45
C GLY A 276 0.28 1.36 5.59
N GLY A 277 -0.30 1.49 6.79
CA GLY A 277 -1.60 0.92 7.15
C GLY A 277 -2.84 1.70 6.70
N ILE A 278 -2.69 2.96 6.27
CA ILE A 278 -3.83 3.88 6.05
C ILE A 278 -4.88 3.35 5.07
N ARG A 279 -4.47 2.53 4.11
CA ARG A 279 -5.35 1.89 3.11
C ARG A 279 -6.53 1.15 3.75
N PHE A 280 -6.34 0.53 4.91
CA PHE A 280 -7.41 -0.21 5.58
C PHE A 280 -8.47 0.73 6.13
N ALA A 281 -8.06 1.84 6.74
CA ALA A 281 -8.97 2.85 7.26
C ALA A 281 -9.68 3.62 6.14
N VAL A 282 -8.98 3.91 5.03
CA VAL A 282 -9.61 4.53 3.85
C VAL A 282 -10.70 3.64 3.27
N ASN A 283 -10.42 2.34 3.11
CA ASN A 283 -11.42 1.40 2.62
C ASN A 283 -12.59 1.25 3.61
N LEU A 284 -12.31 1.23 4.92
CA LEU A 284 -13.36 1.22 5.94
C LEU A 284 -14.27 2.46 5.82
N ALA A 285 -13.69 3.65 5.74
CA ALA A 285 -14.42 4.90 5.58
C ALA A 285 -15.27 4.90 4.29
N HIS A 286 -14.69 4.46 3.18
CA HIS A 286 -15.37 4.31 1.89
C HIS A 286 -16.58 3.37 1.99
N TYR A 287 -16.40 2.16 2.53
CA TYR A 287 -17.51 1.20 2.62
C TYR A 287 -18.57 1.61 3.63
N ASN A 288 -18.20 2.27 4.72
CA ASN A 288 -19.17 2.86 5.65
C ASN A 288 -20.03 3.92 4.96
N GLN A 289 -19.43 4.84 4.19
CA GLN A 289 -20.19 5.83 3.43
C GLN A 289 -21.13 5.18 2.40
N ARG A 290 -20.66 4.16 1.67
CA ARG A 290 -21.48 3.40 0.71
C ARG A 290 -22.64 2.69 1.40
N HIS A 291 -22.40 2.06 2.54
CA HIS A 291 -23.43 1.35 3.31
C HIS A 291 -24.48 2.31 3.88
N LEU A 292 -24.07 3.48 4.38
CA LEU A 292 -24.99 4.52 4.83
C LEU A 292 -25.89 5.04 3.70
N ALA A 293 -25.34 5.21 2.49
CA ALA A 293 -26.10 5.66 1.33
C ALA A 293 -27.03 4.57 0.76
N SER A 294 -26.57 3.32 0.72
CA SER A 294 -27.34 2.18 0.23
C SER A 294 -26.91 0.90 0.95
N PRO A 295 -27.66 0.45 1.97
CA PRO A 295 -27.29 -0.76 2.71
C PRO A 295 -27.27 -2.00 1.83
N ARG A 296 -26.14 -2.70 1.82
CA ARG A 296 -25.93 -3.96 1.09
C ARG A 296 -25.20 -4.98 1.95
N ARG A 297 -25.52 -6.27 1.76
CA ARG A 297 -24.76 -7.39 2.35
C ARG A 297 -23.28 -7.36 1.97
N SER A 298 -22.94 -7.07 0.70
CA SER A 298 -21.53 -7.00 0.27
C SER A 298 -20.76 -5.90 1.01
N TRP A 299 -21.38 -4.71 1.20
CA TRP A 299 -20.79 -3.64 2.00
C TRP A 299 -20.59 -4.04 3.45
N GLN A 300 -21.58 -4.68 4.07
CA GLN A 300 -21.46 -5.13 5.46
C GLN A 300 -20.30 -6.13 5.64
N LEU A 301 -20.09 -7.04 4.69
CA LEU A 301 -18.98 -7.98 4.70
C LEU A 301 -17.63 -7.27 4.55
N LEU A 302 -17.54 -6.31 3.64
CA LEU A 302 -16.31 -5.53 3.43
C LEU A 302 -16.01 -4.61 4.62
N ILE A 303 -17.02 -4.00 5.24
CA ILE A 303 -16.87 -3.25 6.49
C ILE A 303 -16.26 -4.15 7.57
N GLY A 304 -16.84 -5.33 7.83
CA GLY A 304 -16.33 -6.25 8.85
C GLY A 304 -14.89 -6.73 8.58
N LEU A 305 -14.54 -6.93 7.30
CA LEU A 305 -13.16 -7.19 6.90
C LEU A 305 -12.24 -6.01 7.27
N TYR A 306 -12.57 -4.79 6.83
CA TYR A 306 -11.69 -3.63 7.03
C TYR A 306 -11.63 -3.15 8.49
N GLU A 307 -12.68 -3.32 9.29
CA GLU A 307 -12.62 -3.15 10.76
C GLU A 307 -11.60 -4.10 11.38
N THR A 308 -11.56 -5.35 10.89
CA THR A 308 -10.59 -6.34 11.36
C THR A 308 -9.17 -5.99 10.92
N LEU A 309 -8.98 -5.59 9.66
CA LEU A 309 -7.66 -5.18 9.16
C LEU A 309 -7.13 -3.93 9.87
N VAL A 310 -7.98 -2.94 10.15
CA VAL A 310 -7.62 -1.75 10.94
C VAL A 310 -7.17 -2.13 12.35
N ARG A 311 -7.92 -3.01 13.05
CA ARG A 311 -7.55 -3.48 14.39
C ARG A 311 -6.25 -4.27 14.38
N ASN A 312 -6.06 -5.15 13.40
CA ASN A 312 -4.84 -5.95 13.27
C ASN A 312 -3.63 -5.05 13.01
N ASP A 313 -3.73 -4.11 12.07
CA ASP A 313 -2.67 -3.14 11.79
C ASP A 313 -2.34 -2.28 13.01
N HIS A 314 -3.34 -1.80 13.73
CA HIS A 314 -3.14 -1.04 14.96
C HIS A 314 -2.44 -1.85 16.05
N SER A 315 -2.90 -3.07 16.32
CA SER A 315 -2.26 -3.96 17.28
C SER A 315 -0.80 -4.22 16.92
N ARG A 316 -0.55 -4.53 15.63
CA ARG A 316 0.80 -4.77 15.11
C ARG A 316 1.75 -3.60 15.41
N ARG A 317 1.27 -2.38 15.19
CA ARG A 317 2.05 -1.16 15.44
C ARG A 317 2.24 -0.88 16.92
N GLU A 318 1.22 -1.04 17.75
CA GLU A 318 1.35 -0.81 19.20
C GLU A 318 2.27 -1.84 19.86
N VAL A 319 2.26 -3.10 19.40
CA VAL A 319 3.19 -4.15 19.84
C VAL A 319 4.63 -3.78 19.50
N ALA A 320 4.91 -3.43 18.23
CA ALA A 320 6.24 -2.99 17.80
C ALA A 320 6.72 -1.75 18.56
N ARG A 321 5.85 -0.73 18.67
CA ARG A 321 6.13 0.53 19.37
C ARG A 321 6.46 0.30 20.84
N SER A 322 5.63 -0.47 21.55
CA SER A 322 5.82 -0.71 22.99
C SER A 322 7.07 -1.54 23.27
N TRP A 323 7.37 -2.50 22.40
CA TRP A 323 8.61 -3.27 22.51
C TRP A 323 9.84 -2.41 22.28
N LEU A 324 9.85 -1.53 21.26
CA LEU A 324 10.95 -0.57 21.05
C LEU A 324 11.05 0.42 22.20
N ALA A 325 9.94 0.96 22.71
CA ALA A 325 9.95 1.88 23.84
C ALA A 325 10.65 1.29 25.08
N LYS A 326 10.46 -0.01 25.31
CA LYS A 326 11.06 -0.73 26.44
C LYS A 326 12.52 -1.13 26.19
N THR A 327 12.84 -1.60 24.99
CA THR A 327 14.12 -2.28 24.72
C THR A 327 15.11 -1.39 23.96
N TYR A 328 14.63 -0.54 23.04
CA TYR A 328 15.42 0.33 22.18
C TYR A 328 14.78 1.73 22.02
N PRO A 329 14.64 2.52 23.11
CA PRO A 329 13.91 3.79 23.07
C PRO A 329 14.53 4.83 22.12
N ALA A 330 15.84 4.75 21.89
CA ALA A 330 16.54 5.60 20.92
C ALA A 330 16.05 5.35 19.48
N ASP A 331 15.84 4.08 19.11
CA ASP A 331 15.33 3.72 17.78
C ASP A 331 13.89 4.18 17.60
N LEU A 332 13.06 4.01 18.62
CA LEU A 332 11.68 4.51 18.56
C LEU A 332 11.67 6.02 18.32
N LYS A 333 12.50 6.77 19.05
CA LYS A 333 12.61 8.23 18.87
C LYS A 333 13.07 8.61 17.47
N LEU A 334 14.00 7.85 16.89
CA LEU A 334 14.58 8.12 15.57
C LEU A 334 13.64 7.73 14.42
N HIS A 335 12.91 6.62 14.57
CA HIS A 335 12.23 5.96 13.46
C HIS A 335 10.70 6.01 13.52
N MET A 336 10.09 6.36 14.65
CA MET A 336 8.63 6.49 14.72
C MET A 336 8.15 7.55 13.73
N GLU A 337 7.27 7.14 12.82
CA GLU A 337 6.62 8.05 11.88
C GLU A 337 5.83 9.12 12.64
N ARG A 338 6.03 10.38 12.25
CA ARG A 338 5.31 11.53 12.81
C ARG A 338 4.67 12.29 11.68
N ILE A 339 3.34 12.32 11.67
CA ILE A 339 2.57 13.15 10.75
C ILE A 339 2.08 14.36 11.55
N GLU A 340 2.66 15.52 11.28
CA GLU A 340 2.30 16.75 12.00
C GLU A 340 0.86 17.17 11.67
N PRO A 341 0.01 17.45 12.68
CA PRO A 341 -1.31 18.03 12.44
C PRO A 341 -1.26 19.26 11.53
N HIS A 342 -2.22 19.38 10.62
CA HIS A 342 -2.33 20.49 9.65
C HIS A 342 -1.21 20.59 8.59
N SER A 343 -0.31 19.61 8.53
CA SER A 343 0.58 19.43 7.37
C SER A 343 -0.20 18.97 6.14
N GLU A 344 0.39 19.10 4.95
CA GLU A 344 -0.23 18.61 3.71
C GLU A 344 -0.48 17.10 3.75
N MET A 345 0.46 16.32 4.29
CA MET A 345 0.29 14.88 4.49
C MET A 345 -0.86 14.59 5.46
N TRP A 346 -0.98 15.34 6.55
CA TRP A 346 -2.08 15.17 7.49
C TRP A 346 -3.44 15.39 6.82
N PHE A 347 -3.59 16.47 6.03
CA PHE A 347 -4.83 16.70 5.29
C PHE A 347 -5.09 15.63 4.23
N ALA A 348 -4.05 15.20 3.51
CA ALA A 348 -4.15 14.13 2.51
C ALA A 348 -4.66 12.81 3.11
N ILE A 349 -4.36 12.56 4.39
CA ILE A 349 -4.87 11.40 5.14
C ILE A 349 -6.27 11.68 5.69
N VAL A 350 -6.43 12.74 6.48
CA VAL A 350 -7.65 13.02 7.24
C VAL A 350 -8.84 13.26 6.33
N ASP A 351 -8.68 13.88 5.17
CA ASP A 351 -9.79 14.09 4.23
C ASP A 351 -10.40 12.77 3.72
N ARG A 352 -9.64 11.67 3.77
CA ARG A 352 -10.07 10.35 3.29
C ARG A 352 -10.70 9.49 4.38
N VAL A 353 -10.28 9.68 5.63
CA VAL A 353 -10.73 8.84 6.76
C VAL A 353 -11.69 9.56 7.70
N GLU A 354 -11.55 10.88 7.85
CA GLU A 354 -12.40 11.73 8.69
C GLU A 354 -12.57 13.13 8.06
N PRO A 355 -13.30 13.24 6.93
CA PRO A 355 -13.40 14.48 6.15
C PRO A 355 -13.99 15.66 6.93
N ARG A 356 -14.84 15.40 7.93
CA ARG A 356 -15.43 16.47 8.76
C ARG A 356 -14.36 17.16 9.60
N LEU A 357 -13.42 16.40 10.16
CA LEU A 357 -12.28 16.95 10.88
C LEU A 357 -11.39 17.78 9.95
N GLY A 358 -11.10 17.28 8.75
CA GLY A 358 -10.30 18.01 7.76
C GLY A 358 -10.95 19.34 7.34
N ALA A 359 -12.27 19.37 7.14
CA ALA A 359 -13.01 20.59 6.84
C ALA A 359 -13.00 21.58 8.01
N LEU A 360 -13.26 21.10 9.23
CA LEU A 360 -13.26 21.92 10.44
C LEU A 360 -11.88 22.55 10.71
N ALA A 361 -10.81 21.74 10.61
CA ALA A 361 -9.44 22.20 10.78
C ALA A 361 -9.08 23.34 9.82
N ARG A 362 -9.51 23.27 8.54
CA ARG A 362 -9.28 24.36 7.58
C ARG A 362 -10.02 25.64 7.96
N ILE A 363 -11.25 25.54 8.45
CA ILE A 363 -12.04 26.70 8.88
C ILE A 363 -11.35 27.41 10.05
N VAL A 364 -10.94 26.66 11.08
CA VAL A 364 -10.28 27.26 12.26
C VAL A 364 -8.93 27.87 11.89
N ILE A 365 -8.11 27.19 11.07
CA ILE A 365 -6.83 27.73 10.59
C ILE A 365 -7.02 29.03 9.79
N ALA A 366 -8.06 29.10 8.95
CA ALA A 366 -8.34 30.29 8.16
C ALA A 366 -8.78 31.47 9.05
N ASN A 367 -9.61 31.20 10.06
CA ASN A 367 -10.09 32.22 11.00
C ASN A 367 -8.96 32.76 11.88
N GLU A 368 -8.17 31.86 12.47
CA GLU A 368 -7.07 32.21 13.39
C GLU A 368 -5.79 32.61 12.65
N LYS A 369 -5.72 32.38 11.33
CA LYS A 369 -4.53 32.61 10.48
C LYS A 369 -3.28 31.91 11.00
N SER A 370 -3.45 30.77 11.67
CA SER A 370 -2.38 30.01 12.29
C SER A 370 -2.63 28.51 12.12
N LYS A 371 -1.56 27.75 11.86
CA LYS A 371 -1.60 26.28 11.89
C LYS A 371 -1.41 25.72 13.31
N MET A 372 -1.01 26.55 14.28
CA MET A 372 -0.70 26.15 15.66
C MET A 372 -1.92 26.14 16.60
N VAL A 373 -3.11 26.01 16.03
CA VAL A 373 -4.39 26.08 16.74
C VAL A 373 -5.01 24.70 16.92
N CYS A 374 -5.99 24.58 17.83
CA CYS A 374 -6.70 23.34 18.05
C CYS A 374 -7.45 22.92 16.77
N SER A 375 -7.26 21.69 16.30
CA SER A 375 -7.91 21.10 15.12
C SER A 375 -9.44 21.06 15.22
N SER A 376 -9.99 21.22 16.43
CA SER A 376 -11.42 21.15 16.70
C SER A 376 -12.08 22.51 16.97
N CYS A 377 -11.44 23.41 17.72
CA CYS A 377 -12.06 24.68 18.12
C CYS A 377 -11.29 25.95 17.74
N GLY A 378 -10.00 25.85 17.37
CA GLY A 378 -9.13 27.00 17.12
C GLY A 378 -8.39 27.56 18.35
N ASP A 379 -8.71 27.09 19.56
CA ASP A 379 -8.09 27.65 20.79
C ASP A 379 -6.61 27.28 20.98
N GLU A 380 -5.95 28.09 21.81
CA GLU A 380 -4.57 27.93 22.29
C GLU A 380 -4.53 27.98 23.84
N PRO A 381 -3.50 27.43 24.51
CA PRO A 381 -2.36 26.71 23.95
C PRO A 381 -2.73 25.29 23.50
N THR A 382 -1.95 24.76 22.56
CA THR A 382 -2.18 23.44 21.99
C THR A 382 -1.03 22.47 22.28
N THR A 383 -1.34 21.18 22.17
CA THR A 383 -0.35 20.10 22.18
C THR A 383 -0.75 19.09 21.12
N ASP A 384 0.24 18.48 20.48
CA ASP A 384 0.02 17.42 19.49
C ASP A 384 -0.10 16.08 20.19
N TYR A 385 -1.11 15.30 19.81
CA TYR A 385 -1.44 14.01 20.40
C TYR A 385 -1.51 12.92 19.33
N ARG A 386 -1.06 11.72 19.70
CA ARG A 386 -1.47 10.48 19.03
C ARG A 386 -2.71 9.92 19.73
N ILE A 387 -3.47 9.11 19.00
CA ILE A 387 -4.63 8.39 19.53
C ILE A 387 -4.21 6.94 19.78
N ALA A 388 -4.02 6.56 21.04
CA ALA A 388 -3.49 5.25 21.43
C ALA A 388 -4.48 4.09 21.20
N ASN A 389 -5.77 4.39 21.05
CA ASN A 389 -6.83 3.46 20.64
C ASN A 389 -7.44 3.87 19.29
N ALA A 390 -6.57 4.22 18.32
CA ALA A 390 -7.00 4.76 17.03
C ALA A 390 -7.92 3.80 16.27
N ALA A 391 -7.74 2.48 16.38
CA ALA A 391 -8.59 1.51 15.69
C ALA A 391 -10.07 1.59 16.10
N GLU A 392 -10.36 1.93 17.36
CA GLU A 392 -11.71 2.05 17.88
C GLU A 392 -12.23 3.48 17.81
N ALA A 393 -11.38 4.46 18.12
CA ALA A 393 -11.80 5.85 18.28
C ALA A 393 -11.82 6.62 16.95
N MET A 394 -10.77 6.50 16.15
CA MET A 394 -10.59 7.25 14.91
C MET A 394 -9.69 6.50 13.91
N PRO A 395 -10.22 5.47 13.22
CA PRO A 395 -9.46 4.68 12.28
C PRO A 395 -8.67 5.53 11.28
N GLY A 396 -7.34 5.38 11.27
CA GLY A 396 -6.46 6.02 10.30
C GLY A 396 -6.10 7.49 10.56
N VAL A 397 -6.70 8.17 11.55
CA VAL A 397 -6.29 9.53 11.91
C VAL A 397 -4.93 9.47 12.61
N PRO A 398 -3.88 10.12 12.07
CA PRO A 398 -2.52 9.88 12.55
C PRO A 398 -2.20 10.64 13.83
N SER A 399 -2.72 11.86 13.95
CA SER A 399 -2.42 12.79 15.05
C SER A 399 -3.48 13.89 15.12
N LEU A 400 -3.50 14.61 16.24
CA LEU A 400 -4.42 15.72 16.49
C LEU A 400 -3.69 16.84 17.24
N ARG A 401 -3.92 18.10 16.87
CA ARG A 401 -3.47 19.27 17.65
C ARG A 401 -4.65 19.75 18.47
N LEU A 402 -4.55 19.71 19.80
CA LEU A 402 -5.70 19.97 20.68
C LEU A 402 -5.36 20.94 21.80
N CYS A 403 -6.31 21.80 22.16
CA CYS A 403 -6.29 22.54 23.42
C CYS A 403 -6.75 21.65 24.58
N ASN A 404 -6.50 22.09 25.82
CA ASN A 404 -6.83 21.33 27.03
C ASN A 404 -8.33 20.94 27.12
N ASP A 405 -9.23 21.84 26.73
CA ASP A 405 -10.67 21.59 26.80
C ASP A 405 -11.09 20.50 25.81
N CYS A 406 -10.60 20.55 24.57
CA CYS A 406 -10.86 19.49 23.60
C CYS A 406 -10.24 18.15 24.01
N VAL A 407 -9.08 18.14 24.67
CA VAL A 407 -8.51 16.90 25.23
C VAL A 407 -9.45 16.28 26.27
N ASN A 408 -9.99 17.08 27.19
CA ASN A 408 -10.91 16.62 28.22
C ASN A 408 -12.22 16.09 27.63
N ILE A 409 -12.80 16.82 26.67
CA ILE A 409 -14.03 16.41 25.98
C ILE A 409 -13.82 15.07 25.27
N ARG A 410 -12.74 14.92 24.51
CA ARG A 410 -12.47 13.72 23.71
C ARG A 410 -12.14 12.49 24.58
N ARG A 411 -11.43 12.68 25.69
CA ARG A 411 -11.27 11.63 26.71
C ARG A 411 -12.60 11.19 27.30
N GLY A 412 -13.54 12.12 27.49
CA GLY A 412 -14.92 11.82 27.89
C GLY A 412 -15.68 10.94 26.90
N PHE A 413 -15.35 10.99 25.61
CA PHE A 413 -15.87 10.11 24.57
C PHE A 413 -15.10 8.78 24.41
N GLY A 414 -14.11 8.51 25.27
CA GLY A 414 -13.35 7.25 25.29
C GLY A 414 -12.05 7.27 24.47
N GLU A 415 -11.63 8.42 23.95
CA GLU A 415 -10.34 8.53 23.26
C GLU A 415 -9.15 8.51 24.24
N ARG A 416 -8.12 7.72 23.92
CA ARG A 416 -6.87 7.65 24.70
C ARG A 416 -5.80 8.49 24.02
N LEU A 417 -5.66 9.74 24.46
CA LEU A 417 -4.75 10.71 23.87
C LEU A 417 -3.41 10.73 24.61
N GLU A 418 -2.32 10.49 23.87
CA GLU A 418 -0.94 10.54 24.36
C GLU A 418 -0.15 11.66 23.64
N PRO A 419 0.57 12.53 24.36
CA PRO A 419 1.35 13.60 23.73
C PRO A 419 2.43 13.08 22.78
N LEU A 420 2.57 13.73 21.62
CA LEU A 420 3.70 13.56 20.71
C LEU A 420 4.87 14.40 21.26
N SER A 421 5.73 13.78 22.06
CA SER A 421 6.93 14.42 22.65
C SER A 421 8.17 14.35 21.77
#